data_AF-A0A9W5VH72-F1
#
_entry.id   AF-A0A9W5VH72-F1
#
_cell.length_a   1.000
_cell.length_b   1.000
_cell.length_c   1.000
_cell.angle_alpha   90.00
_cell.angle_beta   90.00
_cell.angle_gamma   90.00
#
_symmetry.space_group_name_H-M   'P 1'
#
loop_
_entity.id
_entity.type
_entity.pdbx_description
1 polymer ?
#
loop_
_entity_poly.entity_id
_entity_poly.type
_entity_poly.pdbx_seq_one_letter_code
_entity_poly.pdbx_strand_id
1 'polypeptide(L)'
;MKKKQAITILASTETYENLVSFQTLKELNDTVRAYKKQFADQLNKNQLAVLNKLHNYSSKFLGVSFRTKKHIAEDLDISRRTVIRACHYLESLGIIKQLEMKRKSDMRQTSNIIIIQPIITEEQLVTEAPTKTVEICHTKKTTTKTLKQKIKDINKRKEEVSQSFQHDLDFIDYRVPQSMRMELQTAFSPNVINESFKNARNIAKKAAKQFNLLADTDVFHTLLANASSVLYFKTHKYEHNGKSMKNPIGYFTRTFKKIVYNYIDSFREIHNLANRKANKYNGLAFFKEFIDG
;
A
#
# COMPACT_ATOMS: atom_id res chain seq x y z
N MET A 1 2.79 -21.63 -14.99
CA MET A 1 2.15 -20.91 -13.86
C MET A 1 1.68 -21.94 -12.85
N LYS A 2 2.12 -21.89 -11.58
CA LYS A 2 1.59 -22.79 -10.54
C LYS A 2 0.08 -22.50 -10.37
N LYS A 3 -0.76 -23.53 -10.50
CA LYS A 3 -2.22 -23.40 -10.26
C LYS A 3 -2.41 -22.94 -8.81
N LYS A 4 -3.27 -21.92 -8.60
CA LYS A 4 -3.61 -21.45 -7.25
C LYS A 4 -4.33 -22.60 -6.53
N GLN A 5 -3.83 -22.99 -5.36
CA GLN A 5 -4.46 -24.02 -4.54
C GLN A 5 -5.85 -23.55 -4.08
N ALA A 6 -6.80 -24.48 -4.00
CA ALA A 6 -8.14 -24.18 -3.53
C ALA A 6 -8.10 -23.81 -2.04
N ILE A 7 -8.78 -22.73 -1.66
CA ILE A 7 -8.92 -22.33 -0.26
C ILE A 7 -9.91 -23.28 0.43
N THR A 8 -9.42 -24.03 1.42
CA THR A 8 -10.19 -25.01 2.22
C THR A 8 -10.56 -24.50 3.61
N ILE A 9 -9.85 -23.49 4.11
CA ILE A 9 -10.00 -23.00 5.49
C ILE A 9 -11.24 -22.09 5.59
N LEU A 10 -12.11 -22.38 6.56
CA LEU A 10 -13.30 -21.59 6.87
C LEU A 10 -13.06 -20.64 8.05
N ALA A 11 -13.57 -19.42 7.95
CA ALA A 11 -13.55 -18.47 9.05
C ALA A 11 -14.60 -18.87 10.10
N SER A 12 -14.16 -19.60 11.12
CA SER A 12 -14.96 -20.03 12.28
C SER A 12 -14.12 -19.98 13.56
N THR A 13 -14.76 -19.96 14.71
CA THR A 13 -14.09 -19.97 16.02
C THR A 13 -13.26 -21.23 16.21
N GLU A 14 -13.80 -22.41 15.87
CA GLU A 14 -13.09 -23.70 15.91
C GLU A 14 -11.79 -23.65 15.09
N THR A 15 -11.82 -23.03 13.91
CA THR A 15 -10.62 -22.87 13.09
C THR A 15 -9.58 -21.98 13.75
N TYR A 16 -9.99 -20.94 14.49
CA TYR A 16 -9.07 -20.06 15.20
C TYR A 16 -8.41 -20.77 16.38
N GLU A 17 -9.18 -21.58 17.11
CA GLU A 17 -8.69 -22.41 18.22
C GLU A 17 -7.68 -23.47 17.73
N ASN A 18 -7.98 -24.14 16.62
CA ASN A 18 -7.08 -25.13 16.02
C ASN A 18 -5.78 -24.54 15.45
N LEU A 19 -5.75 -23.22 15.20
CA LEU A 19 -4.58 -22.51 14.68
C LEU A 19 -3.77 -21.80 15.78
N VAL A 20 -4.20 -21.89 17.04
CA VAL A 20 -3.46 -21.35 18.19
C VAL A 20 -2.03 -21.91 18.19
N SER A 21 -1.06 -21.01 18.36
CA SER A 21 0.36 -21.33 18.23
C SER A 21 1.15 -21.20 19.53
N PHE A 22 0.50 -20.78 20.62
CA PHE A 22 1.11 -20.61 21.94
C PHE A 22 0.17 -21.11 23.02
N GLN A 23 0.73 -21.66 24.11
CA GLN A 23 -0.07 -22.15 25.24
C GLN A 23 -0.39 -21.04 26.23
N THR A 24 0.48 -20.04 26.34
CA THR A 24 0.32 -18.97 27.33
C THR A 24 0.49 -17.58 26.71
N LEU A 25 -0.16 -16.58 27.31
CA LEU A 25 0.01 -15.18 26.91
C LEU A 25 1.46 -14.70 27.12
N LYS A 26 2.13 -15.23 28.15
CA LYS A 26 3.53 -14.91 28.44
C LYS A 26 4.44 -15.34 27.29
N GLU A 27 4.27 -16.58 26.81
CA GLU A 27 5.04 -17.14 25.71
C GLU A 27 4.88 -16.33 24.41
N LEU A 28 3.64 -15.93 24.10
CA LEU A 28 3.36 -15.03 22.98
C LEU A 28 4.10 -13.68 23.14
N ASN A 29 4.02 -13.07 24.33
CA ASN A 29 4.66 -11.78 24.62
C ASN A 29 6.18 -11.87 24.51
N ASP A 30 6.78 -12.91 25.08
CA ASP A 30 8.22 -13.16 25.07
C ASP A 30 8.72 -13.40 23.64
N THR A 31 7.98 -14.16 22.84
CA THR A 31 8.28 -14.40 21.42
C THR A 31 8.27 -13.11 20.60
N VAL A 32 7.21 -12.29 20.76
CA VAL A 32 7.13 -10.99 20.05
C VAL A 32 8.26 -10.05 20.50
N ARG A 33 8.63 -10.07 21.78
CA ARG A 33 9.77 -9.29 22.30
C ARG A 33 11.09 -9.76 21.69
N ALA A 34 11.29 -11.07 21.57
CA ALA A 34 12.47 -11.66 20.95
C ALA A 34 12.58 -11.26 19.47
N TYR A 35 11.50 -11.33 18.69
CA TYR A 35 11.49 -10.86 17.30
C TYR A 35 11.83 -9.38 17.16
N LYS A 36 11.29 -8.52 18.03
CA LYS A 36 11.61 -7.09 18.03
C LYS A 36 13.09 -6.84 18.28
N LYS A 37 13.71 -7.63 19.17
CA LYS A 37 15.15 -7.53 19.46
C LYS A 37 15.98 -8.05 18.29
N GLN A 38 15.62 -9.21 17.74
CA GLN A 38 16.35 -9.86 16.65
C GLN A 38 16.33 -9.03 15.35
N PHE A 39 15.21 -8.38 15.05
CA PHE A 39 15.01 -7.62 13.81
C PHE A 39 14.96 -6.10 14.04
N ALA A 40 15.52 -5.60 15.16
CA ALA A 40 15.48 -4.19 15.53
C ALA A 40 15.98 -3.26 14.41
N ASP A 41 17.08 -3.64 13.75
CA ASP A 41 17.70 -2.84 12.68
C ASP A 41 17.02 -3.00 11.32
N GLN A 42 16.17 -4.03 11.16
CA GLN A 42 15.51 -4.36 9.90
C GLN A 42 14.08 -3.82 9.82
N LEU A 43 13.41 -3.67 10.96
CA LEU A 43 12.01 -3.26 11.02
C LEU A 43 11.85 -1.74 11.05
N ASN A 44 11.09 -1.20 10.09
CA ASN A 44 10.67 0.19 10.09
C ASN A 44 9.54 0.43 11.12
N LYS A 45 9.40 1.66 11.61
CA LYS A 45 8.31 2.13 12.51
C LYS A 45 6.93 1.59 12.12
N ASN A 46 6.57 1.63 10.84
CA ASN A 46 5.26 1.14 10.37
C ASN A 46 5.14 -0.40 10.46
N GLN A 47 6.21 -1.14 10.21
CA GLN A 47 6.21 -2.61 10.31
C GLN A 47 6.12 -3.03 11.77
N LEU A 48 6.85 -2.35 12.65
CA LEU A 48 6.78 -2.54 14.10
C LEU A 48 5.37 -2.23 14.64
N ALA A 49 4.76 -1.13 14.19
CA ALA A 49 3.39 -0.77 14.57
C ALA A 49 2.37 -1.82 14.12
N VAL A 50 2.52 -2.35 12.89
CA VAL A 50 1.67 -3.45 12.40
C VAL A 50 1.88 -4.72 13.22
N LEU A 51 3.12 -5.10 13.52
CA LEU A 51 3.43 -6.27 14.37
C LEU A 51 2.81 -6.13 15.76
N ASN A 52 2.90 -4.95 16.39
CA ASN A 52 2.27 -4.65 17.68
C ASN A 52 0.74 -4.81 17.61
N LYS A 53 0.11 -4.30 16.54
CA LYS A 53 -1.34 -4.39 16.40
C LYS A 53 -1.78 -5.85 16.19
N LEU A 54 -1.01 -6.63 15.41
CA LEU A 54 -1.25 -8.06 15.24
C LEU A 54 -1.14 -8.78 16.59
N HIS A 55 -0.06 -8.54 17.33
CA HIS A 55 0.16 -9.10 18.68
C HIS A 55 -1.01 -8.81 19.63
N ASN A 56 -1.48 -7.57 19.69
CA ASN A 56 -2.62 -7.19 20.54
C ASN A 56 -3.89 -7.97 20.18
N TYR A 57 -4.19 -8.15 18.89
CA TYR A 57 -5.36 -8.92 18.46
C TYR A 57 -5.17 -10.44 18.61
N SER A 58 -3.93 -10.92 18.53
CA SER A 58 -3.53 -12.30 18.80
C SER A 58 -3.57 -12.66 20.29
N SER A 59 -3.96 -11.76 21.18
CA SER A 59 -4.20 -12.10 22.59
C SER A 59 -5.52 -12.86 22.79
N LYS A 60 -6.49 -12.72 21.89
CA LYS A 60 -7.80 -13.40 21.97
C LYS A 60 -7.70 -14.90 21.66
N PHE A 61 -6.99 -15.24 20.58
CA PHE A 61 -6.60 -16.61 20.24
C PHE A 61 -5.09 -16.58 20.14
N LEU A 62 -4.40 -17.24 21.07
CA LEU A 62 -2.98 -17.02 21.30
C LEU A 62 -2.15 -17.24 20.02
N GLY A 63 -1.58 -16.15 19.50
CA GLY A 63 -0.79 -16.13 18.26
C GLY A 63 -1.59 -15.89 16.98
N VAL A 64 -2.91 -15.90 17.02
CA VAL A 64 -3.78 -15.86 15.84
C VAL A 64 -4.57 -14.55 15.74
N SER A 65 -4.36 -13.82 14.64
CA SER A 65 -5.06 -12.58 14.31
C SER A 65 -5.94 -12.76 13.07
N PHE A 66 -7.23 -12.47 13.22
CA PHE A 66 -8.22 -12.49 12.13
C PHE A 66 -8.68 -11.08 11.74
N ARG A 67 -7.99 -10.03 12.23
CA ARG A 67 -8.34 -8.63 11.95
C ARG A 67 -8.04 -8.31 10.48
N THR A 68 -9.00 -7.68 9.80
CA THR A 68 -8.82 -7.30 8.40
C THR A 68 -7.72 -6.24 8.24
N LYS A 69 -6.98 -6.27 7.12
CA LYS A 69 -5.95 -5.25 6.81
C LYS A 69 -6.50 -3.83 6.67
N LYS A 70 -7.80 -3.67 6.37
CA LYS A 70 -8.47 -2.36 6.30
C LYS A 70 -8.57 -1.75 7.70
N HIS A 71 -9.14 -2.50 8.64
CA HIS A 71 -9.26 -2.05 10.03
C HIS A 71 -7.90 -1.82 10.70
N ILE A 72 -6.89 -2.66 10.45
CA ILE A 72 -5.52 -2.39 10.95
C ILE A 72 -4.98 -1.05 10.41
N ALA A 73 -5.31 -0.71 9.17
CA ALA A 73 -4.88 0.52 8.55
C ALA A 73 -5.56 1.76 9.19
N GLU A 74 -6.85 1.64 9.48
CA GLU A 74 -7.63 2.65 10.22
C GLU A 74 -7.11 2.84 11.64
N ASP A 75 -6.87 1.73 12.35
CA ASP A 75 -6.36 1.73 13.74
C ASP A 75 -4.96 2.40 13.88
N LEU A 76 -4.19 2.46 12.79
CA LEU A 76 -2.81 2.97 12.75
C LEU A 76 -2.68 4.28 11.96
N ASP A 77 -3.77 4.80 11.39
CA ASP A 77 -3.78 5.95 10.47
C ASP A 77 -2.73 5.85 9.34
N ILE A 78 -2.64 4.67 8.72
CA ILE A 78 -1.75 4.42 7.58
C ILE A 78 -2.52 3.85 6.40
N SER A 79 -1.96 3.92 5.20
CA SER A 79 -2.63 3.34 4.04
C SER A 79 -2.74 1.82 4.15
N ARG A 80 -3.87 1.25 3.69
CA ARG A 80 -4.06 -0.21 3.56
C ARG A 80 -2.91 -0.87 2.79
N ARG A 81 -2.34 -0.19 1.79
CA ARG A 81 -1.20 -0.69 1.00
C ARG A 81 0.07 -0.80 1.85
N THR A 82 0.26 0.10 2.81
CA THR A 82 1.37 0.04 3.77
C THR A 82 1.22 -1.18 4.67
N VAL A 83 0.03 -1.46 5.20
CA VAL A 83 -0.24 -2.66 6.00
C VAL A 83 0.03 -3.94 5.21
N ILE A 84 -0.44 -4.02 3.95
CA ILE A 84 -0.19 -5.18 3.08
C ILE A 84 1.32 -5.42 2.90
N ARG A 85 2.08 -4.35 2.60
CA ARG A 85 3.54 -4.43 2.45
C ARG A 85 4.23 -4.85 3.75
N ALA A 86 3.79 -4.33 4.89
CA ALA A 86 4.31 -4.71 6.19
C ALA A 86 4.06 -6.20 6.48
N CYS A 87 2.85 -6.72 6.25
CA CYS A 87 2.56 -8.14 6.44
C CYS A 87 3.42 -9.04 5.53
N HIS A 88 3.57 -8.70 4.25
CA HIS A 88 4.42 -9.51 3.36
C HIS A 88 5.89 -9.49 3.78
N TYR A 89 6.38 -8.37 4.30
CA TYR A 89 7.75 -8.29 4.81
C TYR A 89 7.92 -9.10 6.09
N LEU A 90 7.01 -8.98 7.05
CA LEU A 90 7.01 -9.80 8.27
C LEU A 90 6.92 -11.29 7.96
N GLU A 91 6.16 -11.67 6.93
CA GLU A 91 6.07 -13.05 6.45
C GLU A 91 7.37 -13.52 5.80
N SER A 92 8.05 -12.67 5.03
CA SER A 92 9.36 -13.00 4.46
C SER A 92 10.46 -13.21 5.49
N LEU A 93 10.31 -12.61 6.68
CA LEU A 93 11.20 -12.81 7.83
C LEU A 93 10.82 -14.05 8.67
N GLY A 94 9.75 -14.76 8.32
CA GLY A 94 9.25 -15.91 9.09
C GLY A 94 8.55 -15.55 10.41
N ILE A 95 8.31 -14.26 10.69
CA ILE A 95 7.67 -13.79 11.93
C ILE A 95 6.17 -14.15 11.95
N ILE A 96 5.53 -14.05 10.78
CA ILE A 96 4.10 -14.36 10.63
C ILE A 96 3.86 -15.29 9.44
N LYS A 97 2.76 -16.03 9.48
CA LYS A 97 2.24 -16.83 8.38
C LYS A 97 0.84 -16.36 8.02
N GLN A 98 0.58 -16.13 6.73
CA GLN A 98 -0.75 -15.72 6.27
C GLN A 98 -1.46 -16.89 5.58
N LEU A 99 -2.67 -17.23 6.01
CA LEU A 99 -3.51 -18.23 5.36
C LEU A 99 -4.76 -17.58 4.79
N GLU A 100 -5.10 -17.90 3.53
CA GLU A 100 -6.35 -17.46 2.92
C GLU A 100 -7.52 -18.23 3.54
N MET A 101 -8.66 -17.55 3.73
CA MET A 101 -9.87 -18.14 4.32
C MET A 101 -11.11 -17.83 3.47
N LYS A 102 -12.14 -18.64 3.65
CA LYS A 102 -13.50 -18.40 3.14
C LYS A 102 -14.48 -18.07 4.26
N ARG A 103 -15.50 -17.27 3.95
CA ARG A 103 -16.59 -16.95 4.87
C ARG A 103 -17.59 -18.11 4.91
N LYS A 104 -18.08 -18.47 6.11
CA LYS A 104 -19.07 -19.55 6.30
C LYS A 104 -20.41 -19.31 5.58
N SER A 105 -20.84 -18.06 5.43
CA SER A 105 -22.16 -17.73 4.87
C SER A 105 -22.25 -17.86 3.36
N ASP A 106 -21.31 -17.27 2.61
CA ASP A 106 -21.36 -17.17 1.13
C ASP A 106 -20.21 -17.91 0.44
N MET A 107 -19.33 -18.59 1.20
CA MET A 107 -18.13 -19.30 0.74
C MET A 107 -17.15 -18.43 -0.08
N ARG A 108 -17.30 -17.10 -0.03
CA ARG A 108 -16.40 -16.15 -0.69
C ARG A 108 -15.12 -15.96 0.11
N GLN A 109 -14.06 -15.54 -0.55
CA GLN A 109 -12.80 -15.22 0.10
C GLN A 109 -12.99 -14.08 1.12
N THR A 110 -12.49 -14.28 2.33
CA THR A 110 -12.49 -13.28 3.39
C THR A 110 -11.07 -12.83 3.70
N SER A 111 -10.89 -12.00 4.74
CA SER A 111 -9.57 -11.59 5.20
C SER A 111 -8.72 -12.78 5.59
N ASN A 112 -7.45 -12.77 5.22
CA ASN A 112 -6.50 -13.80 5.63
C ASN A 112 -6.38 -13.84 7.15
N ILE A 113 -6.20 -15.04 7.68
CA ILE A 113 -5.77 -15.23 9.06
C ILE A 113 -4.25 -15.09 9.12
N ILE A 114 -3.76 -14.47 10.18
CA ILE A 114 -2.35 -14.19 10.39
C ILE A 114 -1.92 -14.87 11.67
N ILE A 115 -0.93 -15.76 11.60
CA ILE A 115 -0.44 -16.55 12.72
C ILE A 115 0.99 -16.11 13.01
N ILE A 116 1.25 -15.62 14.22
CA ILE A 116 2.61 -15.33 14.71
C ILE A 116 3.30 -16.67 14.95
N GLN A 117 4.47 -16.87 14.35
CA GLN A 117 5.20 -18.13 14.50
C GLN A 117 5.95 -18.15 15.84
N PRO A 118 6.03 -19.29 16.53
CA PRO A 118 6.96 -19.45 17.64
C PRO A 118 8.41 -19.45 17.13
N ILE A 119 9.34 -18.94 17.93
CA ILE A 119 10.78 -19.03 17.62
C ILE A 119 11.21 -20.44 17.99
N ILE A 120 11.54 -21.25 16.99
CA ILE A 120 12.18 -22.55 17.22
C ILE A 120 13.66 -22.26 17.50
N THR A 121 14.00 -22.04 18.76
CA THR A 121 15.40 -22.08 19.20
C THR A 121 15.81 -23.55 19.20
N GLU A 122 16.86 -23.92 18.46
CA GLU A 122 17.36 -25.30 18.31
C GLU A 122 17.93 -25.92 19.62
N GLU A 123 17.49 -25.48 20.81
CA GLU A 123 18.03 -25.93 22.10
C GLU A 123 17.11 -26.89 22.88
N GLN A 124 16.06 -27.43 22.27
CA GLN A 124 15.21 -28.46 22.89
C GLN A 124 14.84 -29.59 21.93
N LEU A 125 15.85 -30.30 21.40
CA LEU A 125 15.72 -31.72 21.01
C LEU A 125 17.04 -32.43 21.31
N VAL A 126 17.23 -32.81 22.57
CA VAL A 126 18.26 -33.78 22.97
C VAL A 126 17.61 -35.17 23.01
N THR A 127 18.02 -36.01 22.05
CA THR A 127 17.90 -37.49 21.94
C THR A 127 16.49 -38.06 21.73
N GLU A 128 16.24 -39.05 20.84
CA GLU A 128 17.08 -40.17 20.40
C GLU A 128 17.03 -40.43 18.88
N ALA A 129 18.16 -40.82 18.31
CA ALA A 129 18.26 -41.41 16.97
C ALA A 129 17.95 -42.92 17.05
N PRO A 130 17.45 -43.53 15.95
CA PRO A 130 18.29 -44.58 15.36
C PRO A 130 18.36 -44.60 13.82
N THR A 131 19.59 -44.87 13.37
CA THR A 131 19.98 -45.79 12.29
C THR A 131 19.78 -45.41 10.82
N LYS A 132 20.88 -44.89 10.26
CA LYS A 132 21.54 -45.24 8.99
C LYS A 132 20.80 -46.24 8.09
N THR A 133 20.46 -45.81 6.88
CA THR A 133 20.73 -46.59 5.66
C THR A 133 21.29 -45.64 4.60
N VAL A 134 22.53 -45.91 4.23
CA VAL A 134 23.24 -45.27 3.12
C VAL A 134 22.98 -46.15 1.91
N GLU A 135 22.31 -45.63 0.88
CA GLU A 135 22.43 -46.18 -0.46
C GLU A 135 23.04 -45.13 -1.39
N ILE A 136 24.20 -45.52 -1.88
CA ILE A 136 25.06 -44.84 -2.83
C ILE A 136 24.37 -44.86 -4.19
N CYS A 137 24.22 -43.70 -4.85
CA CYS A 137 24.17 -43.73 -6.30
C CYS A 137 24.82 -42.51 -6.96
N HIS A 138 25.74 -42.87 -7.85
CA HIS A 138 26.78 -42.12 -8.54
C HIS A 138 26.36 -40.82 -9.23
N THR A 139 27.21 -39.82 -9.02
CA THR A 139 27.30 -38.55 -9.73
C THR A 139 27.66 -38.76 -11.21
N LYS A 140 26.79 -38.31 -12.13
CA LYS A 140 27.23 -37.97 -13.49
C LYS A 140 27.65 -36.51 -13.53
N LYS A 141 28.95 -36.30 -13.71
CA LYS A 141 29.54 -34.98 -14.04
C LYS A 141 28.84 -34.41 -15.27
N THR A 142 28.18 -33.27 -15.10
CA THR A 142 27.81 -32.40 -16.23
C THR A 142 28.37 -31.02 -15.97
N THR A 143 29.34 -30.64 -16.78
CA THR A 143 30.02 -29.34 -16.77
C THR A 143 29.09 -28.28 -17.34
N THR A 144 28.38 -27.53 -16.51
CA THR A 144 27.67 -26.32 -16.96
C THR A 144 28.53 -25.10 -16.70
N LYS A 145 29.17 -24.61 -17.78
CA LYS A 145 29.84 -23.31 -17.83
C LYS A 145 28.87 -22.22 -17.36
N THR A 146 29.33 -21.43 -16.40
CA THR A 146 28.66 -20.25 -15.85
C THR A 146 28.52 -19.16 -16.91
N LEU A 147 27.31 -18.98 -17.47
CA LEU A 147 26.95 -17.76 -18.17
C LEU A 147 26.37 -16.76 -17.18
N LYS A 148 27.24 -15.92 -16.61
CA LYS A 148 26.86 -14.66 -15.96
C LYS A 148 26.20 -13.74 -17.01
N GLN A 149 24.89 -13.81 -17.15
CA GLN A 149 24.14 -12.76 -17.85
C GLN A 149 23.81 -11.65 -16.85
N LYS A 150 24.48 -10.51 -17.01
CA LYS A 150 24.22 -9.26 -16.30
C LYS A 150 22.98 -8.61 -16.92
N ILE A 151 21.80 -9.10 -16.59
CA ILE A 151 20.55 -8.55 -17.13
C ILE A 151 20.23 -7.24 -16.38
N LYS A 152 20.64 -6.12 -16.97
CA LYS A 152 19.95 -4.85 -16.78
C LYS A 152 18.73 -4.88 -17.72
N ASP A 153 17.57 -4.44 -17.23
CA ASP A 153 16.28 -4.33 -17.93
C ASP A 153 15.34 -5.55 -17.86
N ILE A 154 14.64 -5.71 -16.74
CA ILE A 154 13.48 -6.62 -16.60
C ILE A 154 12.15 -5.86 -16.47
N ASN A 155 12.12 -4.53 -16.63
CA ASN A 155 10.88 -3.75 -16.55
C ASN A 155 10.52 -3.07 -17.87
N LYS A 156 10.26 -3.85 -18.94
CA LYS A 156 9.43 -3.38 -20.06
C LYS A 156 8.03 -3.97 -19.95
N ARG A 157 7.13 -3.15 -19.43
CA ARG A 157 5.68 -3.36 -19.49
C ARG A 157 5.26 -3.14 -20.95
N LYS A 158 4.42 -4.02 -21.52
CA LYS A 158 3.79 -3.79 -22.83
C LYS A 158 2.93 -2.52 -22.71
N GLU A 159 3.43 -1.41 -23.26
CA GLU A 159 2.58 -0.30 -23.70
C GLU A 159 1.99 -0.70 -25.05
N GLU A 160 0.69 -0.52 -25.21
CA GLU A 160 0.03 -0.63 -26.51
C GLU A 160 0.69 0.35 -27.48
N VAL A 161 0.87 -0.14 -28.71
CA VAL A 161 1.49 0.53 -29.84
C VAL A 161 1.01 1.98 -29.95
N SER A 162 1.87 2.91 -29.57
CA SER A 162 1.85 4.29 -30.04
C SER A 162 3.25 4.54 -30.56
N GLN A 163 3.36 4.79 -31.86
CA GLN A 163 4.62 4.96 -32.58
C GLN A 163 5.56 5.89 -31.81
N SER A 164 6.75 5.38 -31.48
CA SER A 164 7.82 6.19 -30.90
C SER A 164 8.39 7.10 -31.98
N PHE A 165 7.79 8.26 -32.17
CA PHE A 165 8.50 9.39 -32.74
C PHE A 165 9.57 9.77 -31.71
N GLN A 166 10.83 9.72 -32.13
CA GLN A 166 11.92 10.38 -31.41
C GLN A 166 11.57 11.88 -31.39
N HIS A 167 10.92 12.33 -30.33
CA HIS A 167 10.69 13.75 -30.12
C HIS A 167 11.90 14.33 -29.41
N ASP A 168 12.44 15.37 -30.02
CA ASP A 168 13.45 16.26 -29.48
C ASP A 168 13.21 16.55 -28.00
N LEU A 169 14.29 16.51 -27.21
CA LEU A 169 14.28 16.73 -25.75
C LEU A 169 13.77 18.13 -25.34
N ASP A 170 13.53 19.00 -26.32
CA ASP A 170 13.24 20.42 -26.17
C ASP A 170 11.76 20.79 -26.44
N PHE A 171 10.90 19.84 -26.78
CA PHE A 171 9.48 20.14 -27.06
C PHE A 171 8.55 19.86 -25.87
N ILE A 172 7.73 20.84 -25.48
CA ILE A 172 6.66 20.68 -24.50
C ILE A 172 5.41 20.16 -25.24
N ASP A 173 4.87 19.01 -24.83
CA ASP A 173 3.69 18.39 -25.44
C ASP A 173 2.53 19.43 -25.53
N TYR A 174 1.90 19.51 -26.71
CA TYR A 174 0.80 20.44 -26.98
C TYR A 174 -0.39 20.24 -26.04
N ARG A 175 -0.54 19.03 -25.48
CA ARG A 175 -1.59 18.68 -24.50
C ARG A 175 -1.34 19.25 -23.12
N VAL A 176 -0.11 19.73 -22.83
CA VAL A 176 0.19 20.42 -21.58
C VAL A 176 -0.59 21.73 -21.56
N PRO A 177 -1.47 21.95 -20.57
CA PRO A 177 -2.26 23.16 -20.46
C PRO A 177 -1.39 24.40 -20.32
N GLN A 178 -1.84 25.51 -20.89
CA GLN A 178 -1.08 26.76 -20.89
C GLN A 178 -0.79 27.26 -19.46
N SER A 179 -1.68 27.02 -18.50
CA SER A 179 -1.49 27.36 -17.09
C SER A 179 -0.24 26.71 -16.50
N MET A 180 0.00 25.42 -16.79
CA MET A 180 1.19 24.71 -16.36
C MET A 180 2.43 25.13 -17.16
N ARG A 181 2.27 25.29 -18.48
CA ARG A 181 3.38 25.66 -19.37
C ARG A 181 3.98 27.01 -18.98
N MET A 182 3.15 28.04 -18.84
CA MET A 182 3.60 29.40 -18.52
C MET A 182 4.34 29.47 -17.18
N GLU A 183 3.91 28.68 -16.20
CA GLU A 183 4.46 28.73 -14.85
C GLU A 183 5.75 27.91 -14.69
N LEU A 184 5.91 26.82 -15.46
CA LEU A 184 7.05 25.92 -15.29
C LEU A 184 8.14 26.06 -16.35
N GLN A 185 7.84 26.58 -17.54
CA GLN A 185 8.81 26.68 -18.64
C GLN A 185 10.03 27.55 -18.31
N THR A 186 9.87 28.50 -17.39
CA THR A 186 10.95 29.42 -16.97
C THR A 186 11.94 28.75 -16.02
N ALA A 187 11.50 27.72 -15.28
CA ALA A 187 12.30 27.08 -14.24
C ALA A 187 12.70 25.63 -14.56
N PHE A 188 12.08 25.01 -15.57
CA PHE A 188 12.25 23.59 -15.83
C PHE A 188 12.33 23.25 -17.32
N SER A 189 13.09 22.18 -17.62
CA SER A 189 13.18 21.65 -18.97
C SER A 189 11.87 20.98 -19.42
N PRO A 190 11.62 20.89 -20.75
CA PRO A 190 10.42 20.26 -21.30
C PRO A 190 10.18 18.83 -20.81
N ASN A 191 11.24 18.05 -20.60
CA ASN A 191 11.14 16.70 -20.03
C ASN A 191 10.47 16.70 -18.64
N VAL A 192 10.84 17.63 -17.75
CA VAL A 192 10.24 17.71 -16.41
C VAL A 192 8.76 18.05 -16.51
N ILE A 193 8.39 18.95 -17.41
CA ILE A 193 7.01 19.39 -17.61
C ILE A 193 6.16 18.25 -18.18
N ASN A 194 6.64 17.60 -19.24
CA ASN A 194 5.93 16.51 -19.92
C ASN A 194 5.71 15.30 -18.99
N GLU A 195 6.74 14.86 -18.27
CA GLU A 195 6.62 13.73 -17.34
C GLU A 195 5.73 14.06 -16.14
N SER A 196 5.80 15.30 -15.64
CA SER A 196 4.91 15.79 -14.58
C SER A 196 3.45 15.77 -15.04
N PHE A 197 3.18 16.26 -16.24
CA PHE A 197 1.85 16.25 -16.84
C PHE A 197 1.31 14.83 -17.06
N LYS A 198 2.14 13.93 -17.60
CA LYS A 198 1.80 12.51 -17.79
C LYS A 198 1.41 11.85 -16.46
N ASN A 199 2.17 12.12 -15.40
CA ASN A 199 1.88 11.62 -14.05
C ASN A 199 0.57 12.20 -13.50
N ALA A 200 0.33 13.51 -13.65
CA ALA A 200 -0.92 14.14 -13.24
C ALA A 200 -2.14 13.53 -13.94
N ARG A 201 -2.08 13.36 -15.26
CA ARG A 201 -3.15 12.73 -16.04
C ARG A 201 -3.45 11.31 -15.56
N ASN A 202 -2.43 10.52 -15.26
CA ASN A 202 -2.60 9.17 -14.72
C ASN A 202 -3.24 9.15 -13.33
N ILE A 203 -2.88 10.11 -12.47
CA ILE A 203 -3.50 10.27 -11.15
C ILE A 203 -4.97 10.67 -11.29
N ALA A 204 -5.26 11.69 -12.08
CA ALA A 204 -6.62 12.17 -12.33
C ALA A 204 -7.50 11.08 -12.93
N LYS A 205 -7.03 10.37 -13.98
CA LYS A 205 -7.76 9.24 -14.59
C LYS A 205 -8.08 8.13 -13.57
N LYS A 206 -7.17 7.87 -12.63
CA LYS A 206 -7.42 6.87 -11.57
C LYS A 206 -8.43 7.35 -10.54
N ALA A 207 -8.37 8.62 -10.15
CA ALA A 207 -9.27 9.23 -9.19
C ALA A 207 -10.68 9.44 -9.76
N ALA A 208 -10.79 9.79 -11.04
CA ALA A 208 -12.05 9.98 -11.76
C ALA A 208 -12.96 8.73 -11.72
N LYS A 209 -12.38 7.53 -11.61
CA LYS A 209 -13.15 6.27 -11.43
C LYS A 209 -14.00 6.25 -10.15
N GLN A 210 -13.65 7.07 -9.16
CA GLN A 210 -14.36 7.16 -7.88
C GLN A 210 -15.05 8.52 -7.70
N PHE A 211 -14.67 9.53 -8.48
CA PHE A 211 -15.16 10.90 -8.35
C PHE A 211 -15.16 11.57 -9.73
N ASN A 212 -16.31 11.52 -10.41
CA ASN A 212 -16.45 11.87 -11.83
C ASN A 212 -16.07 13.31 -12.16
N LEU A 213 -16.18 14.25 -11.20
CA LEU A 213 -15.84 15.66 -11.42
C LEU A 213 -14.35 15.87 -11.77
N LEU A 214 -13.47 14.92 -11.44
CA LEU A 214 -12.06 14.99 -11.87
C LEU A 214 -11.84 14.63 -13.35
N ALA A 215 -12.87 14.15 -14.05
CA ALA A 215 -12.85 14.03 -15.50
C ALA A 215 -13.14 15.36 -16.19
N ASP A 216 -13.65 16.35 -15.44
CA ASP A 216 -13.85 17.71 -15.94
C ASP A 216 -12.49 18.36 -16.22
N THR A 217 -12.40 18.98 -17.40
CA THR A 217 -11.15 19.52 -17.92
C THR A 217 -10.71 20.77 -17.15
N ASP A 218 -11.65 21.63 -16.77
CA ASP A 218 -11.36 22.89 -16.08
C ASP A 218 -10.95 22.64 -14.63
N VAL A 219 -11.62 21.68 -13.98
CA VAL A 219 -11.23 21.22 -12.64
C VAL A 219 -9.82 20.63 -12.69
N PHE A 220 -9.54 19.75 -13.65
CA PHE A 220 -8.20 19.17 -13.80
C PHE A 220 -7.13 20.24 -14.04
N HIS A 221 -7.38 21.21 -14.93
CA HIS A 221 -6.46 22.30 -15.23
C HIS A 221 -6.20 23.21 -14.03
N THR A 222 -7.22 23.48 -13.21
CA THR A 222 -7.08 24.27 -11.98
C THR A 222 -6.20 23.55 -10.96
N LEU A 223 -6.43 22.26 -10.73
CA LEU A 223 -5.60 21.46 -9.81
C LEU A 223 -4.15 21.35 -10.32
N LEU A 224 -3.97 21.28 -11.64
CA LEU A 224 -2.67 21.24 -12.28
C LEU A 224 -1.92 22.57 -12.10
N ALA A 225 -2.59 23.71 -12.28
CA ALA A 225 -2.04 25.04 -12.04
C ALA A 225 -1.57 25.18 -10.58
N ASN A 226 -2.43 24.84 -9.62
CA ASN A 226 -2.09 24.89 -8.19
C ASN A 226 -0.84 24.06 -7.85
N ALA A 227 -0.72 22.85 -8.41
CA ALA A 227 0.47 22.03 -8.20
C ALA A 227 1.73 22.61 -8.85
N SER A 228 1.57 23.29 -9.99
CA SER A 228 2.64 23.96 -10.72
C SER A 228 3.19 25.13 -9.93
N SER A 229 2.31 26.00 -9.39
CA SER A 229 2.72 27.12 -8.53
C SER A 229 3.47 26.65 -7.27
N VAL A 230 3.02 25.56 -6.65
CA VAL A 230 3.71 24.99 -5.48
C VAL A 230 5.09 24.46 -5.83
N LEU A 231 5.24 23.80 -6.99
CA LEU A 231 6.54 23.34 -7.47
C LEU A 231 7.46 24.54 -7.74
N TYR A 232 6.99 25.54 -8.48
CA TYR A 232 7.72 26.75 -8.83
C TYR A 232 8.24 27.46 -7.57
N PHE A 233 7.35 27.76 -6.62
CA PHE A 233 7.72 28.41 -5.36
C PHE A 233 8.76 27.61 -4.57
N LYS A 234 8.60 26.27 -4.54
CA LYS A 234 9.54 25.42 -3.83
C LYS A 234 10.93 25.46 -4.48
N THR A 235 11.01 25.47 -5.80
CA THR A 235 12.28 25.53 -6.54
C THR A 235 13.00 26.86 -6.34
N HIS A 236 12.29 27.99 -6.45
CA HIS A 236 12.89 29.28 -6.14
C HIS A 236 13.45 29.36 -4.72
N LYS A 237 12.77 28.75 -3.75
CA LYS A 237 13.29 28.64 -2.38
C LYS A 237 14.59 27.82 -2.31
N TYR A 238 14.77 26.79 -3.13
CA TYR A 238 16.05 26.06 -3.19
C TYR A 238 17.15 26.93 -3.79
N GLU A 239 16.86 27.63 -4.88
CA GLU A 239 17.80 28.49 -5.61
C GLU A 239 18.30 29.64 -4.75
N HIS A 240 17.42 30.33 -4.02
CA HIS A 240 17.80 31.36 -3.04
C HIS A 240 18.73 30.84 -1.94
N ASN A 241 18.70 29.53 -1.65
CA ASN A 241 19.58 28.89 -0.68
C ASN A 241 20.84 28.29 -1.33
N GLY A 242 21.15 28.64 -2.59
CA GLY A 242 22.29 28.12 -3.34
C GLY A 242 22.21 26.62 -3.65
N LYS A 243 21.00 26.04 -3.65
CA LYS A 243 20.77 24.60 -3.87
C LYS A 243 19.86 24.39 -5.07
N SER A 244 20.01 23.24 -5.72
CA SER A 244 19.10 22.83 -6.80
C SER A 244 18.17 21.70 -6.34
N MET A 245 16.93 21.71 -6.83
CA MET A 245 15.97 20.66 -6.53
C MET A 245 16.35 19.35 -7.24
N LYS A 246 16.66 18.30 -6.47
CA LYS A 246 17.15 17.03 -7.02
C LYS A 246 16.09 16.22 -7.80
N ASN A 247 14.81 16.33 -7.45
CA ASN A 247 13.74 15.53 -8.07
C ASN A 247 12.42 16.31 -8.18
N PRO A 248 12.34 17.23 -9.17
CA PRO A 248 11.14 18.05 -9.35
C PRO A 248 9.92 17.23 -9.79
N ILE A 249 10.08 16.27 -10.69
CA ILE A 249 9.00 15.39 -11.17
C ILE A 249 8.36 14.63 -10.00
N GLY A 250 9.20 14.03 -9.14
CA GLY A 250 8.74 13.28 -7.99
C GLY A 250 8.07 14.16 -6.93
N TYR A 251 8.57 15.38 -6.73
CA TYR A 251 7.94 16.36 -5.84
C TYR A 251 6.57 16.78 -6.37
N PHE A 252 6.50 17.22 -7.62
CA PHE A 252 5.26 17.60 -8.30
C PHE A 252 4.22 16.49 -8.22
N THR A 253 4.59 15.24 -8.54
CA THR A 253 3.69 14.09 -8.52
C THR A 253 3.09 13.86 -7.13
N ARG A 254 3.88 14.01 -6.07
CA ARG A 254 3.39 13.89 -4.68
C ARG A 254 2.47 15.03 -4.30
N THR A 255 2.83 16.26 -4.68
CA THR A 255 2.05 17.47 -4.43
C THR A 255 0.71 17.43 -5.14
N PHE A 256 0.69 17.18 -6.46
CA PHE A 256 -0.53 17.05 -7.25
C PHE A 256 -1.44 15.95 -6.69
N LYS A 257 -0.88 14.79 -6.34
CA LYS A 257 -1.64 13.73 -5.69
C LYS A 257 -2.31 14.21 -4.39
N LYS A 258 -1.58 14.92 -3.53
CA LYS A 258 -2.14 15.47 -2.27
C LYS A 258 -3.28 16.46 -2.56
N ILE A 259 -3.08 17.37 -3.50
CA ILE A 259 -4.09 18.36 -3.92
C ILE A 259 -5.37 17.66 -4.41
N VAL A 260 -5.25 16.65 -5.27
CA VAL A 260 -6.40 15.88 -5.77
C VAL A 260 -7.17 15.19 -4.63
N TYR A 261 -6.50 14.52 -3.70
CA TYR A 261 -7.21 13.85 -2.59
C TYR A 261 -7.85 14.84 -1.63
N ASN A 262 -7.17 15.95 -1.31
CA ASN A 262 -7.75 17.02 -0.50
C ASN A 262 -8.99 17.62 -1.17
N TYR A 263 -8.96 17.81 -2.50
CA TYR A 263 -10.11 18.26 -3.26
C TYR A 263 -11.28 17.27 -3.12
N ILE A 264 -11.06 15.97 -3.35
CA ILE A 264 -12.11 14.94 -3.17
C ILE A 264 -12.69 14.95 -1.76
N ASP A 265 -11.84 15.05 -0.73
CA ASP A 265 -12.30 15.01 0.66
C ASP A 265 -13.10 16.27 1.04
N SER A 266 -12.73 17.45 0.52
CA SER A 266 -13.50 18.68 0.72
C SER A 266 -14.95 18.57 0.20
N PHE A 267 -15.16 17.88 -0.94
CA PHE A 267 -16.51 17.63 -1.46
C PHE A 267 -17.32 16.69 -0.56
N ARG A 268 -16.68 15.69 0.04
CA ARG A 268 -17.35 14.78 0.99
C ARG A 268 -17.81 15.54 2.23
N GLU A 269 -16.97 16.42 2.75
CA GLU A 269 -17.32 17.26 3.91
C GLU A 269 -18.48 18.20 3.60
N ILE A 270 -18.45 18.89 2.46
CA ILE A 270 -19.54 19.79 2.02
C ILE A 270 -20.84 19.00 1.87
N HIS A 271 -20.82 17.83 1.23
CA HIS A 271 -22.01 16.99 1.05
C HIS A 271 -22.56 16.48 2.39
N ASN A 272 -21.68 16.05 3.31
CA ASN A 272 -22.09 15.64 4.65
C ASN A 272 -22.72 16.80 5.43
N LEU A 273 -22.17 18.01 5.31
CA LEU A 273 -22.71 19.20 5.95
C LEU A 273 -24.08 19.59 5.37
N ALA A 274 -24.23 19.52 4.04
CA ALA A 274 -25.50 19.76 3.36
C ALA A 274 -26.59 18.78 3.82
N ASN A 275 -26.27 17.48 3.91
CA ASN A 275 -27.19 16.46 4.41
C ASN A 275 -27.58 16.68 5.88
N ARG A 276 -26.64 17.11 6.73
CA ARG A 276 -26.94 17.48 8.12
C ARG A 276 -27.91 18.67 8.19
N LYS A 277 -27.70 19.70 7.36
CA LYS A 277 -28.60 20.85 7.29
C LYS A 277 -30.00 20.42 6.83
N ALA A 278 -30.11 19.64 5.75
CA ALA A 278 -31.39 19.14 5.24
C ALA A 278 -32.15 18.32 6.30
N ASN A 279 -31.48 17.42 7.02
CA ASN A 279 -32.10 16.65 8.09
C ASN A 279 -32.57 17.52 9.27
N LYS A 280 -31.85 18.60 9.59
CA LYS A 280 -32.27 19.56 10.63
C LYS A 280 -33.55 20.30 10.24
N TYR A 281 -33.68 20.72 8.97
CA TYR A 281 -34.90 21.37 8.47
C TYR A 281 -36.10 20.41 8.45
N ASN A 282 -35.89 19.15 8.03
CA ASN A 282 -36.95 18.14 8.07
C ASN A 282 -37.41 17.85 9.51
N GLY A 283 -36.48 17.71 10.46
CA GLY A 283 -36.82 17.53 11.88
C GLY A 283 -37.61 18.71 12.47
N LEU A 284 -37.26 19.94 12.09
CA LEU A 284 -38.02 21.15 12.50
C LEU A 284 -39.42 21.19 11.89
N ALA A 285 -39.60 20.73 10.65
CA ALA A 285 -40.91 20.64 10.01
C ALA A 285 -41.81 19.61 10.71
N PHE A 286 -41.27 18.43 11.03
CA PHE A 286 -42.00 17.40 11.80
C PHE A 286 -42.36 17.87 13.22
N PHE A 287 -41.48 18.62 13.89
CA PHE A 287 -41.78 19.19 15.20
C PHE A 287 -42.88 20.25 15.15
N LYS A 288 -43.00 20.99 14.04
CA LYS A 288 -44.03 22.01 13.87
C LYS A 288 -45.41 21.39 13.60
N GLU A 289 -45.47 20.35 12.76
CA GLU A 289 -46.70 19.57 12.56
C GLU A 289 -47.19 18.85 13.82
N PHE A 290 -46.28 18.48 14.74
CA PHE A 290 -46.65 17.85 16.01
C PHE A 290 -47.19 18.83 17.06
N ILE A 291 -46.88 20.12 16.93
CA ILE A 291 -47.35 21.17 17.86
C ILE A 291 -48.66 21.80 17.35
N ASP A 292 -48.84 21.88 16.03
CA ASP A 292 -49.98 22.54 15.37
C ASP A 292 -51.16 21.58 15.06
N GLY A 293 -51.09 20.30 15.47
CA GLY A 293 -52.16 19.29 15.32
C GLY A 293 -52.63 18.74 16.67
#